data_AF-A0A327KAA8-F1
#
_entry.id   AF-A0A327KAA8-F1
#
_cell.length_a   1.000
_cell.length_b   1.000
_cell.length_c   1.000
_cell.angle_alpha   90.00
_cell.angle_beta   90.00
_cell.angle_gamma   90.00
#
_symmetry.space_group_name_H-M   'P 1'
#
loop_
_entity.id
_entity.type
_entity.pdbx_description
1 polymer ?
#
loop_
_entity_poly.entity_id
_entity_poly.type
_entity_poly.pdbx_seq_one_letter_code
_entity_poly.pdbx_strand_id
1 'polypeptide(L)'
;MGLTLVFGVMGIVNFAQAEFLTLGMFVAYFAWKFLGLDPLIGSFLSFVVIFGLGVVVQMTLIQRVLNAPPVAQIFVTVGLLIVIENLTLI
;
A
#
# COMPACT_ATOMS: atom_id res chain seq x y z
N MET A 1 6.32 13.35 7.47
CA MET A 1 6.81 12.62 8.66
C MET A 1 7.07 11.13 8.38
N GLY A 2 6.27 10.45 7.54
CA GLY A 2 6.58 9.06 7.11
C GLY A 2 7.71 8.96 6.09
N LEU A 3 7.71 9.82 5.05
CA LEU A 3 8.75 9.83 4.02
C LEU A 3 10.17 9.97 4.62
N THR A 4 10.37 10.88 5.57
CA THR A 4 11.67 11.12 6.22
C THR A 4 12.19 9.93 7.02
N LEU A 5 11.33 9.09 7.61
CA LEU A 5 11.75 7.85 8.30
C LEU A 5 12.16 6.77 7.30
N VAL A 6 11.44 6.62 6.19
CA VAL A 6 11.75 5.63 5.15
C VAL A 6 13.04 6.01 4.40
N PHE A 7 13.18 7.28 4.03
CA PHE A 7 14.39 7.81 3.38
C PHE A 7 15.60 7.84 4.31
N GLY A 8 15.42 8.15 5.59
CA GLY A 8 16.51 8.29 6.55
C GLY A 8 17.08 6.96 7.08
N VAL A 9 16.29 5.87 7.06
CA VAL A 9 16.70 4.58 7.65
C VAL A 9 16.72 3.42 6.64
N MET A 10 15.77 3.36 5.69
CA MET A 10 15.70 2.27 4.70
C MET A 10 16.24 2.65 3.31
N GLY A 11 16.32 3.94 2.97
CA GLY A 11 16.81 4.41 1.67
C GLY A 11 15.87 4.09 0.49
N ILE A 12 14.64 3.63 0.74
CA ILE A 12 13.67 3.22 -0.28
C ILE A 12 12.56 4.27 -0.44
N VAL A 13 12.19 4.61 -1.67
CA VAL A 13 11.01 5.44 -1.95
C VAL A 13 9.85 4.53 -2.32
N ASN A 14 8.80 4.48 -1.50
CA ASN A 14 7.59 3.74 -1.88
C ASN A 14 6.67 4.62 -2.74
N PHE A 15 6.79 4.50 -4.06
CA PHE A 15 5.93 5.21 -5.01
C PHE A 15 4.48 4.74 -5.00
N ALA A 16 4.22 3.47 -4.65
CA ALA A 16 2.87 2.90 -4.60
C ALA A 16 2.04 3.37 -3.38
N GLN A 17 2.57 4.25 -2.53
CA GLN A 17 1.88 4.67 -1.30
C GLN A 17 0.48 5.24 -1.56
N ALA A 18 0.30 6.03 -2.62
CA ALA A 18 -1.00 6.58 -3.00
C ALA A 18 -1.98 5.48 -3.39
N GLU A 19 -1.52 4.44 -4.08
CA GLU A 19 -2.35 3.30 -4.49
C GLU A 19 -2.87 2.49 -3.29
N PHE A 20 -2.05 2.30 -2.25
CA PHE A 20 -2.52 1.68 -1.01
C PHE A 20 -3.63 2.49 -0.32
N LEU A 21 -3.55 3.83 -0.38
CA LEU A 21 -4.61 4.70 0.12
C LEU A 21 -5.89 4.53 -0.70
N THR A 22 -5.77 4.50 -2.04
CA THR A 22 -6.89 4.27 -2.96
C THR A 22 -7.59 2.94 -2.67
N LEU A 23 -6.83 1.85 -2.54
CA LEU A 23 -7.38 0.55 -2.13
C LEU A 23 -8.12 0.64 -0.78
N GLY A 24 -7.54 1.36 0.18
CA GLY A 24 -8.18 1.57 1.48
C GLY A 24 -9.53 2.29 1.38
N MET A 25 -9.64 3.28 0.51
CA MET A 25 -10.91 3.95 0.25
C MET A 25 -11.94 2.99 -0.35
N PHE A 26 -11.55 2.14 -1.29
CA PHE A 26 -12.45 1.11 -1.85
C PHE A 26 -12.91 0.11 -0.80
N VAL A 27 -12.02 -0.37 0.07
CA VAL A 27 -12.39 -1.29 1.16
C VAL A 27 -13.40 -0.63 2.09
N ALA A 28 -13.19 0.63 2.49
CA ALA A 28 -14.12 1.36 3.34
C ALA A 28 -15.48 1.58 2.63
N TYR A 29 -15.47 1.90 1.33
CA TYR A 29 -16.67 2.05 0.52
C TYR A 29 -17.47 0.75 0.42
N PHE A 30 -16.80 -0.38 0.17
CA PHE A 30 -17.46 -1.68 0.09
C PHE A 30 -17.97 -2.15 1.47
N ALA A 31 -17.23 -1.85 2.53
CA ALA A 31 -17.69 -2.11 3.90
C ALA A 31 -19.00 -1.35 4.19
N TRP A 32 -19.08 -0.09 3.80
CA TRP A 32 -20.31 0.69 3.91
C TRP A 32 -21.42 0.15 3.01
N LYS A 33 -21.13 -0.11 1.72
CA LYS A 33 -22.12 -0.53 0.72
C LYS A 33 -22.74 -1.90 0.99
N PHE A 34 -21.93 -2.89 1.40
CA PHE A 34 -22.38 -4.28 1.55
C PHE A 34 -22.70 -4.67 2.99
N LEU A 35 -21.97 -4.15 3.98
CA LEU A 35 -22.21 -4.46 5.38
C LEU A 35 -23.05 -3.39 6.09
N GLY A 36 -23.33 -2.25 5.44
CA GLY A 36 -24.03 -1.13 6.07
C GLY A 36 -23.24 -0.48 7.21
N LEU A 37 -21.93 -0.75 7.29
CA LEU A 37 -21.07 -0.24 8.36
C LEU A 37 -20.93 1.27 8.25
N ASP A 38 -21.03 1.96 9.40
CA ASP A 38 -20.72 3.38 9.48
C ASP A 38 -19.31 3.64 8.92
N PRO A 39 -19.09 4.73 8.14
CA PRO A 39 -17.80 5.03 7.53
C PRO A 39 -16.63 5.04 8.53
N LEU A 40 -16.90 5.41 9.78
CA LEU A 40 -15.92 5.40 10.86
C LEU A 40 -15.47 3.96 11.21
N ILE A 41 -16.40 3.02 11.32
CA ILE A 41 -16.10 1.60 11.58
C ILE A 41 -15.51 0.94 10.33
N GLY A 42 -16.04 1.27 9.15
CA GLY A 42 -15.49 0.86 7.86
C GLY A 42 -14.04 1.31 7.67
N SER A 43 -13.66 2.49 8.17
CA SER A 43 -12.28 2.97 8.13
C SER A 43 -11.33 2.12 8.98
N PHE A 44 -11.79 1.60 10.12
CA PHE A 44 -10.99 0.71 10.96
C PHE A 44 -10.79 -0.65 10.27
N LEU A 45 -11.84 -1.19 9.64
CA LEU A 45 -11.73 -2.39 8.83
C LEU A 45 -10.76 -2.20 7.65
N SER A 46 -10.89 -1.07 6.94
CA SER A 46 -9.96 -0.70 5.87
C SER A 46 -8.52 -0.63 6.35
N PHE A 47 -8.26 -0.01 7.50
CA PHE A 47 -6.94 0.02 8.11
C PHE A 47 -6.39 -1.39 8.34
N VAL A 48 -7.16 -2.30 8.92
CA VAL A 48 -6.72 -3.69 9.16
C VAL A 48 -6.41 -4.42 7.86
N VAL A 49 -7.26 -4.28 6.84
CA VAL A 49 -7.09 -4.93 5.53
C VAL A 49 -5.85 -4.40 4.81
N ILE A 50 -5.71 -3.08 4.70
CA ILE A 50 -4.58 -2.45 4.00
C ILE A 50 -3.27 -2.65 4.77
N PHE A 51 -3.31 -2.65 6.10
CA PHE A 51 -2.14 -2.98 6.92
C PHE A 51 -1.68 -4.42 6.64
N GLY A 52 -2.60 -5.39 6.62
CA GLY A 52 -2.29 -6.78 6.28
C GLY A 52 -1.67 -6.91 4.89
N LEU A 53 -2.26 -6.24 3.90
CA LEU A 53 -1.75 -6.22 2.53
C LEU A 53 -0.35 -5.58 2.45
N GLY A 54 -0.15 -4.47 3.16
CA GLY A 54 1.14 -3.80 3.28
C GLY A 54 2.21 -4.68 3.92
N VAL A 55 1.88 -5.45 4.96
CA VAL A 55 2.80 -6.44 5.58
C VAL A 55 3.19 -7.52 4.58
N VAL A 56 2.22 -8.07 3.84
CA VAL A 56 2.49 -9.08 2.81
C VAL A 56 3.42 -8.53 1.73
N VAL A 57 3.16 -7.33 1.22
CA VAL A 57 4.03 -6.65 0.24
C VAL A 57 5.42 -6.40 0.82
N GLN A 58 5.50 -5.95 2.07
CA GLN A 58 6.76 -5.67 2.74
C GLN A 58 7.62 -6.94 2.82
N MET A 59 7.04 -8.06 3.24
CA MET A 59 7.75 -9.34 3.40
C MET A 59 8.10 -9.99 2.07
N THR A 60 7.24 -9.87 1.06
CA THR A 60 7.41 -10.57 -0.22
C THR A 60 8.24 -9.77 -1.23
N LEU A 61 8.02 -8.46 -1.34
CA LEU A 61 8.65 -7.65 -2.38
C LEU A 61 9.77 -6.79 -1.79
N ILE A 62 9.46 -5.99 -0.76
CA ILE A 62 10.40 -4.97 -0.26
C ILE A 62 11.59 -5.62 0.43
N GLN A 63 11.38 -6.63 1.28
CA GLN A 63 12.47 -7.31 1.99
C GLN A 63 13.50 -7.95 1.04
N ARG A 64 13.07 -8.43 -0.12
CA ARG A 64 13.96 -9.04 -1.12
C ARG A 64 14.86 -8.02 -1.82
N VAL A 65 14.44 -6.76 -1.86
CA VAL A 65 15.10 -5.70 -2.63
C VAL A 65 15.81 -4.66 -1.73
N LEU A 66 15.70 -4.82 -0.40
CA LEU A 66 16.44 -4.03 0.60
C LEU A 66 17.96 -4.04 0.36
N ASN A 67 18.54 -5.19 0.02
CA ASN A 67 19.98 -5.33 -0.24
C ASN A 67 20.37 -5.02 -1.70
N ALA A 68 19.40 -4.71 -2.56
CA ALA A 68 19.63 -4.44 -3.98
C ALA A 68 19.92 -2.96 -4.23
N PRO A 69 20.48 -2.59 -5.41
CA PRO A 69 20.71 -1.20 -5.76
C PRO A 69 19.43 -0.35 -5.69
N PRO A 70 19.52 0.95 -5.37
CA PRO A 70 18.35 1.84 -5.24
C PRO A 70 17.43 1.85 -6.47
N VAL A 71 18.01 1.68 -7.66
CA VAL A 71 17.25 1.59 -8.91
C VAL A 71 16.28 0.41 -8.91
N ALA A 72 16.71 -0.76 -8.41
CA ALA A 72 15.84 -1.94 -8.31
C ALA A 72 14.68 -1.70 -7.33
N GLN A 73 14.92 -0.97 -6.25
CA GLN A 73 13.88 -0.59 -5.28
C GLN A 73 12.80 0.30 -5.91
N ILE A 74 13.21 1.26 -6.75
CA ILE A 74 12.29 2.12 -7.50
C ILE A 74 11.49 1.28 -8.50
N PHE A 75 12.13 0.38 -9.25
CA PHE A 75 11.43 -0.50 -10.19
C PHE A 75 10.36 -1.36 -9.53
N VAL A 76 10.63 -1.93 -8.36
CA VAL A 76 9.65 -2.75 -7.63
C VAL A 76 8.46 -1.90 -7.17
N THR A 77 8.71 -0.72 -6.61
CA THR A 77 7.64 0.13 -6.07
C THR A 77 6.81 0.80 -7.16
N VAL A 78 7.41 1.20 -8.29
CA VAL A 78 6.69 1.69 -9.47
C VAL A 78 5.95 0.56 -10.18
N GLY A 79 6.55 -0.63 -10.30
CA GLY A 79 5.87 -1.80 -10.84
C GLY A 79 4.64 -2.17 -10.01
N LEU A 80 4.77 -2.12 -8.68
CA LEU A 80 3.66 -2.34 -7.76
C LEU A 80 2.55 -1.28 -7.92
N LEU A 81 2.93 0.00 -8.08
CA LEU A 81 2.00 1.08 -8.39
C LEU A 81 1.16 0.74 -9.62
N ILE A 82 1.82 0.41 -10.75
CA ILE A 82 1.13 0.12 -12.01
C ILE A 82 0.19 -1.08 -11.87
N VAL A 83 0.60 -2.12 -11.14
CA VAL A 83 -0.24 -3.30 -10.91
C VAL A 83 -1.50 -2.95 -10.12
N ILE A 84 -1.36 -2.17 -9.03
CA ILE A 84 -2.51 -1.78 -8.20
C ILE A 84 -3.43 -0.81 -8.96
N GLU A 85 -2.85 0.14 -9.69
CA GLU A 85 -3.59 1.09 -10.52
C GLU A 85 -4.45 0.34 -11.55
N ASN A 86 -3.84 -0.60 -12.28
CA ASN A 86 -4.58 -1.42 -13.26
C ASN A 86 -5.67 -2.28 -12.61
N LEU A 87 -5.42 -2.82 -11.41
CA LEU A 87 -6.43 -3.59 -10.69
C LEU A 87 -7.63 -2.73 -10.26
N THR A 88 -7.38 -1.45 -9.99
CA THR A 88 -8.41 -0.49 -9.56
C THR A 88 -9.26 0.03 -10.72
N LEU A 89 -8.73 0.00 -11.94
CA LEU A 89 -9.45 0.43 -13.15
C LEU A 89 -10.49 -0.59 -13.64
N ILE A 90 -10.43 -1.84 -13.16
CA ILE A 90 -11.34 -2.94 -13.55
C ILE A 90 -12.56 -2.96 -12.61
#